data_AF-A0A7N2LDK7-F1
#
_entry.id   AF-A0A7N2LDK7-F1
#
_cell.length_a   1.000
_cell.length_b   1.000
_cell.length_c   1.000
_cell.angle_alpha   90.00
_cell.angle_beta   90.00
_cell.angle_gamma   90.00
#
_symmetry.space_group_name_H-M   'P 1'
#
loop_
_entity.id
_entity.type
_entity.pdbx_description
1 polymer ?
#
loop_
_entity_poly.entity_id
_entity_poly.type
_entity_poly.pdbx_seq_one_letter_code
_entity_poly.pdbx_strand_id
1 'polypeptide(L)'
;MVGKALSHDFGALADDGMVKGARVAFDSMEKRDEVSWNSMVAGYVTNGLDLEAFEMFYQMRLAGVMLTQMIFATMIKLCANLKELGFARQLHCQNVVSWTAMISGYLQNGGTRQAVNLFCQMNRESVRPNHFTYSTILTADHPAISTFQLHAQVIKTNYEKSSSVGTALLDAYVKMGCIDEAAKVFELIDEKDIVAWSAMVAGYAQREDAEGAVKFISGWQKRVSNQMSLPSVVSFMPYFFTPYVFTRL
;
A
#
# COMPACT_ATOMS: atom_id res chain seq x y z
N MET A 1 -38.37 40.29 -16.71
CA MET A 1 -37.85 39.27 -15.77
C MET A 1 -38.22 37.84 -16.20
N VAL A 2 -38.04 37.48 -17.49
CA VAL A 2 -38.36 36.12 -17.99
C VAL A 2 -37.14 35.43 -18.64
N GLY A 3 -36.12 36.19 -19.08
CA GLY A 3 -34.96 35.65 -19.80
C GLY A 3 -33.83 35.04 -18.95
N LYS A 4 -33.76 35.30 -17.63
CA LYS A 4 -32.71 34.76 -16.75
C LYS A 4 -33.06 33.45 -16.05
N ALA A 5 -34.35 33.13 -15.90
CA ALA A 5 -34.78 31.83 -15.37
C ALA A 5 -34.62 30.73 -16.43
N LEU A 6 -35.00 31.03 -17.68
CA LEU A 6 -34.87 30.09 -18.79
C LEU A 6 -33.43 29.70 -19.11
N SER A 7 -32.44 30.61 -19.00
CA SER A 7 -31.03 30.25 -19.27
C SER A 7 -30.43 29.29 -18.26
N HIS A 8 -30.90 29.33 -17.00
CA HIS A 8 -30.48 28.39 -15.96
C HIS A 8 -31.14 27.03 -16.14
N ASP A 9 -32.43 27.00 -16.51
CA ASP A 9 -33.17 25.77 -16.79
C ASP A 9 -32.67 25.08 -18.08
N PHE A 10 -32.30 25.83 -19.12
CA PHE A 10 -31.71 25.26 -20.34
C PHE A 10 -30.29 24.72 -20.12
N GLY A 11 -29.48 25.37 -19.28
CA GLY A 11 -28.17 24.85 -18.87
C GLY A 11 -28.31 23.54 -18.10
N ALA A 12 -29.19 23.51 -17.09
CA ALA A 12 -29.49 22.30 -16.31
C ALA A 12 -30.11 21.16 -17.15
N LEU A 13 -30.96 21.48 -18.14
CA LEU A 13 -31.53 20.50 -19.07
C LEU A 13 -30.50 19.97 -20.08
N ALA A 14 -29.56 20.81 -20.52
CA ALA A 14 -28.46 20.39 -21.39
C ALA A 14 -27.49 19.46 -20.64
N ASP A 15 -27.17 19.81 -19.40
CA ASP A 15 -26.34 19.04 -18.48
C ASP A 15 -27.00 17.69 -18.10
N ASP A 16 -28.30 17.68 -17.80
CA ASP A 16 -29.12 16.47 -17.57
C ASP A 16 -29.22 15.59 -18.84
N GLY A 17 -29.32 16.20 -20.02
CA GLY A 17 -29.30 15.50 -21.31
C GLY A 17 -28.00 14.77 -21.57
N MET A 18 -26.86 15.38 -21.20
CA MET A 18 -25.54 14.74 -21.33
C MET A 18 -25.37 13.56 -20.37
N VAL A 19 -25.85 13.67 -19.13
CA VAL A 19 -25.79 12.57 -18.16
C VAL A 19 -26.70 11.41 -18.57
N LYS A 20 -27.91 11.68 -19.06
CA LYS A 20 -28.81 10.65 -19.59
C LYS A 20 -28.21 9.92 -20.79
N GLY A 21 -27.59 10.65 -21.72
CA GLY A 21 -26.87 10.06 -22.85
C GLY A 21 -25.70 9.19 -22.41
N ALA A 22 -24.89 9.66 -21.45
CA ALA A 22 -23.80 8.90 -20.87
C ALA A 22 -24.29 7.62 -20.18
N ARG A 23 -25.43 7.67 -19.49
CA ARG A 23 -26.04 6.51 -18.83
C ARG A 23 -26.46 5.44 -19.83
N VAL A 24 -27.10 5.82 -20.94
CA VAL A 24 -27.50 4.86 -22.00
C VAL A 24 -26.27 4.19 -22.63
N ALA A 25 -25.21 4.97 -22.89
CA ALA A 25 -23.96 4.44 -23.42
C ALA A 25 -23.32 3.44 -22.44
N PHE A 26 -23.28 3.80 -21.16
CA PHE A 26 -22.76 2.95 -20.08
C PHE A 26 -23.56 1.64 -19.91
N ASP A 27 -24.88 1.71 -19.98
CA ASP A 27 -25.75 0.55 -19.86
C ASP A 27 -25.57 -0.42 -21.04
N SER A 28 -25.21 0.10 -22.23
CA SER A 28 -24.97 -0.68 -23.44
C SER A 28 -23.59 -1.35 -23.50
N MET A 29 -22.70 -1.07 -22.54
CA MET A 29 -21.35 -1.68 -22.50
C MET A 29 -21.42 -3.15 -22.13
N GLU A 30 -20.84 -4.02 -22.97
CA GLU A 30 -20.74 -5.47 -22.72
C GLU A 30 -19.84 -5.79 -21.52
N LYS A 31 -18.78 -5.00 -21.32
CA LYS A 31 -17.90 -5.07 -20.15
C LYS A 31 -17.65 -3.67 -19.61
N ARG A 32 -18.00 -3.46 -18.34
CA ARG A 32 -17.74 -2.22 -17.61
C ARG A 32 -16.48 -2.38 -16.77
N ASP A 33 -15.58 -1.42 -16.86
CA ASP A 33 -14.33 -1.36 -16.13
C ASP A 33 -14.31 -0.20 -15.11
N GLU A 34 -13.25 -0.11 -14.31
CA GLU A 34 -13.11 0.92 -13.28
C GLU A 34 -13.30 2.34 -13.84
N VAL A 35 -12.80 2.62 -15.05
CA VAL A 35 -12.88 3.95 -15.66
C VAL A 35 -14.32 4.32 -15.99
N SER A 36 -15.06 3.41 -16.63
CA SER A 36 -16.47 3.64 -16.99
C SER A 36 -17.35 3.94 -15.77
N TRP A 37 -17.17 3.20 -14.67
CA TRP A 37 -17.91 3.45 -13.41
C TRP A 37 -17.53 4.79 -12.78
N ASN A 38 -16.23 5.11 -12.71
CA ASN A 38 -15.74 6.36 -12.13
C ASN A 38 -16.28 7.57 -12.90
N SER A 39 -16.29 7.50 -14.23
CA SER A 39 -16.83 8.56 -15.09
C SER A 39 -18.32 8.79 -14.86
N MET A 40 -19.11 7.73 -14.72
CA MET A 40 -20.55 7.86 -14.43
C MET A 40 -20.80 8.52 -13.07
N VAL A 41 -20.15 8.04 -12.01
CA VAL A 41 -20.33 8.61 -10.66
C VAL A 41 -19.87 10.07 -10.62
N ALA A 42 -18.71 10.40 -11.22
CA ALA A 42 -18.24 11.77 -11.31
C ALA A 42 -19.22 12.67 -12.08
N GLY A 43 -19.75 12.18 -13.21
CA GLY A 43 -20.75 12.88 -14.01
C GLY A 43 -22.02 13.18 -13.23
N TYR A 44 -22.55 12.23 -12.47
CA TYR A 44 -23.72 12.49 -11.61
C TYR A 44 -23.42 13.54 -10.53
N VAL A 45 -22.26 13.46 -9.85
CA VAL A 45 -21.86 14.43 -8.81
C VAL A 45 -21.66 15.84 -9.37
N THR A 46 -21.05 16.00 -10.54
CA THR A 46 -20.83 17.33 -11.14
C THR A 46 -22.13 18.02 -11.55
N ASN A 47 -23.17 17.23 -11.83
CA ASN A 47 -24.49 17.72 -12.22
C ASN A 47 -25.47 17.81 -11.03
N GLY A 48 -25.00 17.59 -9.80
CA GLY A 48 -25.82 17.67 -8.58
C GLY A 48 -26.86 16.56 -8.43
N LEU A 49 -26.74 15.49 -9.23
CA LEU A 49 -27.59 14.29 -9.18
C LEU A 49 -27.03 13.33 -8.12
N ASP A 50 -27.07 13.79 -6.88
CA ASP A 50 -26.35 13.20 -5.76
C ASP A 50 -26.85 11.79 -5.40
N LEU A 51 -28.17 11.54 -5.49
CA LEU A 51 -28.75 10.22 -5.21
C LEU A 51 -28.40 9.19 -6.29
N GLU A 52 -28.42 9.60 -7.55
CA GLU A 52 -28.04 8.77 -8.70
C GLU A 52 -26.55 8.44 -8.66
N ALA A 53 -25.70 9.36 -8.22
CA ALA A 53 -24.29 9.10 -7.97
C ALA A 53 -24.09 8.00 -6.91
N PHE A 54 -24.86 8.05 -5.81
CA PHE A 54 -24.86 7.03 -4.77
C PHE A 54 -25.32 5.67 -5.27
N GLU A 55 -26.39 5.64 -6.06
CA GLU A 55 -26.90 4.41 -6.67
C GLU A 55 -25.85 3.81 -7.61
N MET A 56 -25.22 4.62 -8.46
CA MET A 56 -24.15 4.16 -9.34
C MET A 56 -22.97 3.59 -8.58
N PHE A 57 -22.59 4.23 -7.47
CA PHE A 57 -21.53 3.74 -6.61
C PHE A 57 -21.91 2.43 -5.89
N TYR A 58 -23.17 2.28 -5.50
CA TYR A 58 -23.68 1.03 -4.93
C TYR A 58 -23.63 -0.11 -5.96
N GLN A 59 -24.07 0.13 -7.18
CA GLN A 59 -24.01 -0.83 -8.29
C GLN A 59 -22.56 -1.21 -8.65
N MET A 60 -21.63 -0.25 -8.66
CA MET A 60 -20.20 -0.51 -8.85
C MET A 60 -19.67 -1.51 -7.81
N ARG A 61 -20.08 -1.37 -6.54
CA ARG A 61 -19.68 -2.28 -5.46
C ARG A 61 -20.30 -3.67 -5.59
N LEU A 62 -21.58 -3.76 -5.96
CA LEU A 62 -22.23 -5.05 -6.22
C LEU A 62 -21.60 -5.79 -7.40
N ALA A 63 -21.13 -5.05 -8.41
CA ALA A 63 -20.40 -5.60 -9.54
C ALA A 63 -18.96 -6.05 -9.19
N GLY A 64 -18.51 -5.86 -7.94
CA GLY A 64 -17.19 -6.29 -7.47
C GLY A 64 -16.04 -5.50 -8.09
N VAL A 65 -16.29 -4.31 -8.62
CA VAL A 65 -15.26 -3.46 -9.23
C VAL A 65 -14.38 -2.86 -8.15
N MET A 66 -13.06 -2.90 -8.33
CA MET A 66 -12.16 -2.35 -7.33
C MET A 66 -12.34 -0.83 -7.19
N LEU A 67 -12.32 -0.38 -5.94
CA LEU A 67 -12.44 1.03 -5.63
C LEU A 67 -11.10 1.74 -5.82
N THR A 68 -11.11 2.79 -6.63
CA THR A 68 -9.93 3.61 -6.91
C THR A 68 -9.85 4.84 -5.97
N GLN A 69 -8.71 5.51 -5.90
CA GLN A 69 -8.61 6.78 -5.15
C GLN A 69 -9.58 7.85 -5.70
N MET A 70 -9.85 7.83 -7.01
CA MET A 70 -10.76 8.77 -7.66
C MET A 70 -12.20 8.61 -7.15
N ILE A 71 -12.70 7.38 -7.02
CA ILE A 71 -14.08 7.17 -6.55
C ILE A 71 -14.26 7.64 -5.10
N PHE A 72 -13.25 7.44 -4.24
CA PHE A 72 -13.30 7.96 -2.87
C PHE A 72 -13.34 9.49 -2.82
N ALA A 73 -12.52 10.18 -3.62
CA ALA A 73 -12.52 11.64 -3.68
C ALA A 73 -13.89 12.18 -4.15
N THR A 74 -14.46 11.57 -5.19
CA THR A 74 -15.78 11.91 -5.73
C THR A 74 -16.88 11.68 -4.70
N MET A 75 -16.87 10.54 -4.01
CA MET A 75 -17.87 10.23 -2.99
C MET A 75 -17.73 11.11 -1.73
N ILE A 76 -16.51 11.52 -1.36
CA ILE A 76 -16.31 12.49 -0.26
C ILE A 76 -16.89 13.86 -0.64
N LYS A 77 -16.67 14.31 -1.88
CA LYS A 77 -17.28 15.55 -2.41
C LYS A 77 -18.80 15.47 -2.35
N LEU A 78 -19.36 14.36 -2.80
CA LEU A 78 -20.79 14.07 -2.74
C LEU A 78 -21.34 14.08 -1.29
N CYS A 79 -20.64 13.47 -0.35
CA CYS A 79 -21.02 13.50 1.07
C CYS A 79 -20.97 14.92 1.65
N ALA A 80 -20.04 15.75 1.20
CA ALA A 80 -19.97 17.15 1.60
C ALA A 80 -21.19 17.94 1.09
N ASN A 81 -21.65 17.68 -0.14
CA ASN A 81 -22.86 18.27 -0.70
C ASN A 81 -24.11 17.86 0.11
N LEU A 82 -24.24 16.56 0.43
CA LEU A 82 -25.36 16.02 1.18
C LEU A 82 -25.28 16.22 2.70
N LYS A 83 -24.16 16.75 3.21
CA LYS A 83 -23.84 16.88 4.65
C LYS A 83 -23.84 15.55 5.42
N GLU A 84 -23.70 14.42 4.72
CA GLU A 84 -23.65 13.07 5.28
C GLU A 84 -22.23 12.71 5.74
N LEU A 85 -21.77 13.39 6.79
CA LEU A 85 -20.41 13.26 7.33
C LEU A 85 -20.10 11.85 7.88
N GLY A 86 -21.13 11.09 8.27
CA GLY A 86 -20.98 9.71 8.75
C GLY A 86 -20.48 8.77 7.64
N PHE A 87 -21.06 8.88 6.45
CA PHE A 87 -20.67 8.07 5.30
C PHE A 87 -19.32 8.50 4.72
N ALA A 88 -19.02 9.80 4.72
CA ALA A 88 -17.68 10.30 4.38
C ALA A 88 -16.58 9.70 5.26
N ARG A 89 -16.81 9.60 6.57
CA ARG A 89 -15.85 8.96 7.50
C ARG A 89 -15.68 7.47 7.19
N GLN A 90 -16.77 6.75 6.90
CA GLN A 90 -16.69 5.34 6.51
C GLN A 90 -15.92 5.12 5.20
N LEU A 91 -16.14 5.97 4.20
CA LEU A 91 -15.41 5.93 2.93
C LEU A 91 -13.93 6.28 3.09
N HIS A 92 -13.62 7.29 3.89
CA HIS A 92 -12.23 7.65 4.18
C HIS A 92 -11.51 6.49 4.89
N CYS A 93 -12.19 5.75 5.77
CA CYS A 93 -11.64 4.54 6.35
C CYS A 93 -11.33 3.46 5.32
N GLN A 94 -11.95 3.44 4.13
CA GLN A 94 -11.65 2.47 3.06
C GLN A 94 -10.45 2.86 2.18
N ASN A 95 -9.91 4.07 2.32
CA ASN A 95 -8.72 4.46 1.57
C ASN A 95 -7.47 3.76 2.13
N VAL A 96 -6.72 3.07 1.25
CA VAL A 96 -5.44 2.40 1.57
C VAL A 96 -4.47 3.31 2.32
N VAL A 97 -4.41 4.61 1.98
CA VAL A 97 -3.53 5.58 2.65
C VAL A 97 -3.94 5.76 4.12
N SER A 98 -5.24 5.84 4.39
CA SER A 98 -5.78 6.02 5.74
C SER A 98 -5.59 4.77 6.60
N TRP A 99 -5.84 3.58 6.04
CA TRP A 99 -5.49 2.30 6.70
C TRP A 99 -4.01 2.26 7.07
N THR A 100 -3.13 2.57 6.11
CA THR A 100 -1.68 2.55 6.30
C THR A 100 -1.25 3.53 7.40
N ALA A 101 -1.79 4.74 7.39
CA ALA A 101 -1.50 5.74 8.41
C ALA A 101 -1.94 5.29 9.82
N MET A 102 -3.12 4.68 9.94
CA MET A 102 -3.61 4.15 11.22
C MET A 102 -2.75 2.98 11.72
N ILE A 103 -2.43 2.01 10.84
CA ILE A 103 -1.55 0.87 11.18
C ILE A 103 -0.19 1.38 11.66
N SER A 104 0.42 2.31 10.92
CA SER A 104 1.70 2.92 11.30
C SER A 104 1.61 3.67 12.63
N GLY A 105 0.56 4.47 12.83
CA GLY A 105 0.36 5.21 14.08
C GLY A 105 0.17 4.31 15.29
N TYR A 106 -0.49 3.16 15.14
CA TYR A 106 -0.58 2.19 16.23
C TYR A 106 0.77 1.54 16.54
N LEU A 107 1.56 1.14 15.54
CA LEU A 107 2.88 0.56 15.77
C LEU A 107 3.85 1.53 16.44
N GLN A 108 3.86 2.79 16.01
CA GLN A 108 4.70 3.85 16.61
C GLN A 108 4.36 4.10 18.09
N ASN A 109 3.12 3.84 18.49
CA ASN A 109 2.65 3.98 19.86
C ASN A 109 2.65 2.66 20.65
N GLY A 110 3.30 1.60 20.15
CA GLY A 110 3.39 0.29 20.80
C GLY A 110 2.09 -0.55 20.73
N GLY A 111 1.09 -0.11 19.98
CA GLY A 111 -0.20 -0.78 19.79
C GLY A 111 -0.16 -1.89 18.74
N THR A 112 0.79 -2.82 18.82
CA THR A 112 1.02 -3.87 17.80
C THR A 112 -0.23 -4.70 17.51
N ARG A 113 -0.96 -5.12 18.55
CA ARG A 113 -2.20 -5.90 18.40
C ARG A 113 -3.28 -5.14 17.63
N GLN A 114 -3.43 -3.84 17.90
CA GLN A 114 -4.40 -2.97 17.22
C GLN A 114 -4.03 -2.79 15.75
N ALA A 115 -2.74 -2.58 15.46
CA ALA A 115 -2.24 -2.48 14.09
C ALA A 115 -2.51 -3.76 13.29
N VAL A 116 -2.23 -4.92 13.88
CA VAL A 116 -2.48 -6.24 13.29
C VAL A 116 -3.98 -6.49 13.06
N ASN A 117 -4.83 -6.13 14.02
CA ASN A 117 -6.28 -6.22 13.85
C ASN A 117 -6.79 -5.35 12.69
N LEU A 118 -6.28 -4.12 12.56
CA LEU A 118 -6.62 -3.23 11.44
C LEU A 118 -6.15 -3.79 10.10
N PHE A 119 -4.94 -4.34 10.02
CA PHE A 119 -4.48 -5.00 8.79
C PHE A 119 -5.35 -6.20 8.41
N CYS A 120 -5.73 -7.02 9.39
CA CYS A 120 -6.67 -8.13 9.15
C CYS A 120 -8.04 -7.62 8.66
N GLN A 121 -8.53 -6.51 9.21
CA GLN A 121 -9.78 -5.88 8.77
C GLN A 121 -9.65 -5.33 7.34
N MET A 122 -8.57 -4.63 7.02
CA MET A 122 -8.26 -4.13 5.67
C MET A 122 -8.34 -5.26 4.63
N ASN A 123 -7.76 -6.43 4.93
CA ASN A 123 -7.83 -7.60 4.05
C ASN A 123 -9.25 -8.18 3.94
N ARG A 124 -10.03 -8.22 5.03
CA ARG A 124 -11.43 -8.69 5.02
C ARG A 124 -12.34 -7.77 4.21
N GLU A 125 -12.06 -6.48 4.22
CA GLU A 125 -12.77 -5.48 3.41
C GLU A 125 -12.27 -5.45 1.95
N SER A 126 -11.41 -6.39 1.55
CA SER A 126 -10.83 -6.49 0.21
C SER A 126 -10.07 -5.23 -0.23
N VAL A 127 -9.59 -4.44 0.73
CA VAL A 127 -8.76 -3.25 0.47
C VAL A 127 -7.32 -3.73 0.30
N ARG A 128 -6.77 -3.62 -0.91
CA ARG A 128 -5.43 -4.13 -1.23
C ARG A 128 -4.33 -3.34 -0.48
N PRO A 129 -3.49 -4.00 0.34
CA PRO A 129 -2.33 -3.35 0.94
C PRO A 129 -1.35 -2.85 -0.12
N ASN A 130 -0.73 -1.69 0.13
CA ASN A 130 0.33 -1.18 -0.72
C ASN A 130 1.72 -1.51 -0.13
N HIS A 131 2.78 -1.14 -0.86
CA HIS A 131 4.15 -1.37 -0.42
C HIS A 131 4.47 -0.74 0.95
N PHE A 132 3.92 0.45 1.26
CA PHE A 132 4.06 1.04 2.58
C PHE A 132 3.38 0.19 3.65
N THR A 133 2.12 -0.25 3.43
CA THR A 133 1.40 -1.12 4.35
C THR A 133 2.19 -2.38 4.67
N TYR A 134 2.76 -3.04 3.65
CA TYR A 134 3.59 -4.24 3.85
C TYR A 134 4.87 -3.95 4.63
N SER A 135 5.62 -2.92 4.25
CA SER A 135 6.84 -2.53 4.97
C SER A 135 6.57 -2.22 6.44
N THR A 136 5.43 -1.60 6.74
CA THR A 136 5.00 -1.28 8.10
C THR A 136 4.58 -2.53 8.88
N ILE A 137 3.67 -3.35 8.34
CA ILE A 137 3.14 -4.51 9.07
C ILE A 137 4.19 -5.61 9.29
N LEU A 138 5.21 -5.71 8.43
CA LEU A 138 6.33 -6.64 8.61
C LEU A 138 7.19 -6.34 9.84
N THR A 139 7.13 -5.10 10.35
CA THR A 139 7.80 -4.74 11.62
C THR A 139 7.00 -5.16 12.85
N ALA A 140 5.73 -5.54 12.67
CA ALA A 140 4.89 -6.01 13.76
C ALA A 140 5.25 -7.46 14.11
N ASP A 141 5.89 -7.64 15.26
CA ASP A 141 6.10 -8.98 15.83
C ASP A 141 4.84 -9.43 16.58
N HIS A 142 3.97 -10.18 15.91
CA HIS A 142 2.70 -10.62 16.49
C HIS A 142 2.24 -11.99 15.97
N PRO A 143 1.89 -12.95 16.84
CA PRO A 143 1.56 -14.33 16.43
C PRO A 143 0.39 -14.47 15.46
N ALA A 144 -0.54 -13.50 15.45
CA ALA A 144 -1.71 -13.55 14.57
C ALA A 144 -1.37 -13.33 13.08
N ILE A 145 -0.17 -12.84 12.76
CA ILE A 145 0.29 -12.68 11.38
C ILE A 145 1.71 -13.24 11.28
N SER A 146 1.88 -14.25 10.43
CA SER A 146 3.19 -14.83 10.15
C SER A 146 3.91 -14.06 9.04
N THR A 147 5.23 -13.86 9.19
CA THR A 147 6.11 -13.34 8.12
C THR A 147 5.97 -14.14 6.83
N PHE A 148 5.81 -15.47 6.89
CA PHE A 148 5.60 -16.31 5.71
C PHE A 148 4.27 -16.00 4.99
N GLN A 149 3.20 -15.73 5.76
CA GLN A 149 1.92 -15.34 5.18
C GLN A 149 1.99 -13.97 4.52
N LEU A 150 2.64 -13.00 5.17
CA LEU A 150 2.89 -11.68 4.59
C LEU A 150 3.73 -11.77 3.33
N HIS A 151 4.81 -12.55 3.35
CA HIS A 151 5.68 -12.74 2.19
C HIS A 151 4.91 -13.35 1.00
N ALA A 152 4.05 -14.35 1.24
CA ALA A 152 3.20 -14.91 0.19
C ALA A 152 2.23 -13.86 -0.41
N GLN A 153 1.70 -12.95 0.41
CA GLN A 153 0.88 -11.83 -0.11
C GLN A 153 1.71 -10.81 -0.89
N VAL A 154 2.93 -10.50 -0.44
CA VAL A 154 3.86 -9.61 -1.13
C VAL A 154 4.18 -10.13 -2.54
N ILE A 155 4.46 -11.42 -2.68
CA ILE A 155 4.69 -12.07 -3.98
C ILE A 155 3.45 -11.96 -4.87
N LYS A 156 2.26 -12.26 -4.33
CA LYS A 156 0.99 -12.14 -5.08
C LYS A 156 0.70 -10.71 -5.54
N THR A 157 1.23 -9.73 -4.83
CA THR A 157 1.02 -8.31 -5.14
C THR A 157 2.16 -7.70 -5.95
N ASN A 158 3.20 -8.48 -6.28
CA ASN A 158 4.39 -8.07 -7.05
C ASN A 158 5.20 -6.96 -6.36
N TYR A 159 5.22 -6.97 -5.02
CA TYR A 159 5.97 -6.01 -4.20
C TYR A 159 7.31 -6.56 -3.68
N GLU A 160 7.66 -7.82 -3.97
CA GLU A 160 8.89 -8.48 -3.54
C GLU A 160 10.16 -7.83 -4.10
N LYS A 161 10.04 -7.14 -5.24
CA LYS A 161 11.15 -6.39 -5.86
C LYS A 161 11.37 -5.01 -5.24
N SER A 162 10.40 -4.52 -4.45
CA SER A 162 10.48 -3.21 -3.81
C SER A 162 11.56 -3.23 -2.73
N SER A 163 12.48 -2.26 -2.78
CA SER A 163 13.53 -2.11 -1.78
C SER A 163 12.98 -1.99 -0.35
N SER A 164 11.95 -1.17 -0.14
CA SER A 164 11.39 -0.99 1.21
C SER A 164 10.73 -2.25 1.77
N VAL A 165 9.96 -2.97 0.95
CA VAL A 165 9.30 -4.22 1.36
C VAL A 165 10.31 -5.34 1.53
N GLY A 166 11.26 -5.46 0.60
CA GLY A 166 12.35 -6.42 0.65
C GLY A 166 13.19 -6.26 1.91
N THR A 167 13.63 -5.03 2.22
CA THR A 167 14.39 -4.75 3.46
C THR A 167 13.60 -5.09 4.72
N ALA A 168 12.28 -4.83 4.75
CA ALA A 168 11.44 -5.22 5.88
C ALA A 168 11.29 -6.76 6.00
N LEU A 169 11.17 -7.47 4.88
CA LEU A 169 11.14 -8.94 4.85
C LEU A 169 12.48 -9.53 5.33
N LEU A 170 13.60 -8.95 4.93
CA LEU A 170 14.93 -9.35 5.38
C LEU A 170 15.05 -9.25 6.90
N ASP A 171 14.74 -8.09 7.45
CA ASP A 171 14.78 -7.86 8.90
C ASP A 171 13.89 -8.85 9.65
N ALA A 172 12.67 -9.10 9.16
CA ALA A 172 11.76 -10.06 9.76
C ALA A 172 12.31 -11.50 9.73
N TYR A 173 12.86 -11.96 8.60
CA TYR A 173 13.45 -13.29 8.50
C TYR A 173 14.72 -13.45 9.32
N VAL A 174 15.56 -12.42 9.36
CA VAL A 174 16.77 -12.40 10.19
C VAL A 174 16.42 -12.53 11.66
N LYS A 175 15.44 -11.77 12.15
CA LYS A 175 14.93 -11.86 13.54
C LYS A 175 14.38 -13.23 13.89
N MET A 176 13.82 -13.95 12.92
CA MET A 176 13.36 -15.33 13.09
C MET A 176 14.48 -16.38 12.99
N GLY A 177 15.71 -15.97 12.67
CA GLY A 177 16.84 -16.89 12.41
C GLY A 177 16.78 -17.60 11.06
N CYS A 178 15.82 -17.27 10.19
CA CYS A 178 15.64 -17.89 8.87
C CYS A 178 16.54 -17.23 7.80
N ILE A 179 17.86 -17.26 8.01
CA ILE A 179 18.83 -16.53 7.17
C ILE A 179 18.82 -17.01 5.70
N ASP A 180 18.55 -18.30 5.46
CA ASP A 180 18.46 -18.83 4.10
C ASP A 180 17.27 -18.25 3.33
N GLU A 181 16.14 -18.00 4.00
CA GLU A 181 14.99 -17.31 3.40
C GLU A 181 15.27 -15.81 3.22
N ALA A 182 15.95 -15.19 4.18
CA ALA A 182 16.43 -13.81 4.03
C ALA A 182 17.34 -13.67 2.79
N ALA A 183 18.29 -14.59 2.58
CA ALA A 183 19.16 -14.57 1.40
C ALA A 183 18.39 -14.67 0.08
N LYS A 184 17.32 -15.48 0.02
CA LYS A 184 16.44 -15.54 -1.16
C LYS A 184 15.70 -14.23 -1.41
N VAL A 185 15.13 -13.64 -0.36
CA VAL A 185 14.48 -12.32 -0.46
C VAL A 185 15.48 -11.27 -0.94
N PHE A 186 16.70 -11.29 -0.42
CA PHE A 186 17.74 -10.35 -0.77
C PHE A 186 18.01 -10.36 -2.28
N GLU A 187 18.16 -11.53 -2.88
CA GLU A 187 18.42 -11.64 -4.32
C GLU A 187 17.28 -11.06 -5.17
N LEU A 188 16.02 -11.13 -4.70
CA LEU A 188 14.83 -10.62 -5.42
C LEU A 188 14.69 -9.09 -5.43
N ILE A 189 15.39 -8.37 -4.55
CA ILE A 189 15.33 -6.91 -4.48
C ILE A 189 16.05 -6.31 -5.69
N ASP A 190 15.38 -5.49 -6.51
CA ASP A 190 15.98 -4.86 -7.69
C ASP A 190 17.11 -3.90 -7.30
N GLU A 191 16.81 -2.94 -6.41
CA GLU A 191 17.75 -1.95 -5.89
C GLU A 191 18.03 -2.17 -4.41
N LYS A 192 19.13 -2.87 -4.11
CA LYS A 192 19.56 -3.17 -2.74
C LYS A 192 20.24 -1.95 -2.14
N ASP A 193 19.62 -1.34 -1.14
CA ASP A 193 20.19 -0.22 -0.42
C ASP A 193 21.14 -0.66 0.70
N ILE A 194 21.78 0.31 1.34
CA ILE A 194 22.71 0.09 2.47
C ILE A 194 22.07 -0.70 3.62
N VAL A 195 20.76 -0.55 3.81
CA VAL A 195 20.03 -1.19 4.91
C VAL A 195 19.85 -2.67 4.61
N ALA A 196 19.48 -3.04 3.38
CA ALA A 196 19.39 -4.43 2.94
C ALA A 196 20.73 -5.17 3.09
N TRP A 197 21.84 -4.56 2.66
CA TRP A 197 23.18 -5.14 2.81
C TRP A 197 23.56 -5.33 4.29
N SER A 198 23.30 -4.33 5.12
CA SER A 198 23.63 -4.37 6.55
C SER A 198 22.82 -5.43 7.29
N ALA A 199 21.52 -5.59 6.96
CA ALA A 199 20.66 -6.61 7.55
C ALA A 199 21.18 -8.03 7.27
N MET A 200 21.64 -8.31 6.04
CA MET A 200 22.20 -9.62 5.70
C MET A 200 23.50 -9.93 6.45
N VAL A 201 24.42 -8.96 6.54
CA VAL A 201 25.66 -9.13 7.30
C VAL A 201 25.37 -9.39 8.78
N ALA A 202 24.44 -8.63 9.37
CA ALA A 202 24.00 -8.84 10.75
C ALA A 202 23.39 -10.23 10.95
N GLY A 203 22.59 -10.71 9.99
CA GLY A 203 21.99 -12.04 10.05
C GLY A 203 22.99 -13.19 10.04
N TYR A 204 24.04 -13.13 9.21
CA TYR A 204 25.12 -14.12 9.25
C TYR A 204 25.94 -14.05 10.55
N ALA A 205 26.20 -12.85 11.06
CA ALA A 205 26.91 -12.66 12.33
C ALA A 205 26.14 -13.26 13.52
N GLN A 206 24.80 -13.17 13.54
CA GLN A 206 23.94 -13.77 14.58
C GLN A 206 23.96 -15.31 14.59
N ARG A 207 24.30 -15.97 13.47
CA ARG A 207 24.46 -17.43 13.40
C ARG A 207 25.86 -17.91 13.79
N GLU A 208 26.75 -17.01 14.24
CA GLU A 208 28.20 -17.24 14.35
C GLU A 208 28.82 -17.76 13.03
N ASP A 209 28.14 -17.55 11.90
CA ASP A 209 28.57 -17.98 10.58
C ASP A 209 29.45 -16.90 9.94
N ALA A 210 30.65 -16.76 10.51
CA ALA A 210 31.64 -15.81 10.04
C ALA A 210 32.06 -16.10 8.58
N GLU A 211 32.07 -17.37 8.17
CA GLU A 211 32.44 -17.77 6.81
C GLU A 211 31.37 -17.36 5.79
N GLY A 212 30.09 -17.55 6.11
CA GLY A 212 28.95 -17.06 5.33
C GLY A 212 28.95 -15.54 5.19
N ALA A 213 29.21 -14.81 6.29
CA ALA A 213 29.33 -13.36 6.28
C ALA A 213 30.47 -12.88 5.35
N VAL A 214 31.66 -13.47 5.46
CA VAL A 214 32.82 -13.12 4.63
C VAL A 214 32.58 -13.46 3.16
N LYS A 215 31.94 -14.60 2.87
CA LYS A 215 31.58 -15.00 1.50
C LYS A 215 30.57 -14.02 0.88
N PHE A 216 29.60 -13.56 1.66
CA PHE A 216 28.61 -12.58 1.22
C PHE A 216 29.27 -11.21 0.93
N ILE A 217 30.10 -10.72 1.84
CA ILE A 217 30.83 -9.44 1.69
C ILE A 217 31.82 -9.48 0.52
N SER A 218 32.53 -10.59 0.33
CA SER A 218 33.47 -10.75 -0.79
C SER A 218 32.74 -10.88 -2.13
N GLY A 219 31.57 -11.54 -2.16
CA GLY A 219 30.67 -11.55 -3.31
C GLY A 219 30.18 -10.15 -3.69
N TRP A 220 29.83 -9.34 -2.68
CA TRP A 220 29.49 -7.94 -2.86
C TRP A 220 30.64 -7.11 -3.43
N GLN A 221 31.84 -7.20 -2.84
CA GLN A 221 33.03 -6.49 -3.33
C GLN A 221 33.30 -6.81 -4.81
N LYS A 222 33.17 -8.06 -5.23
CA LYS A 222 33.35 -8.44 -6.65
C LYS A 222 32.30 -7.82 -7.58
N ARG A 223 31.04 -7.71 -7.14
CA ARG A 223 29.96 -7.09 -7.93
C ARG A 223 30.13 -5.56 -8.03
N VAL A 224 30.56 -4.90 -6.94
CA VAL A 224 30.79 -3.44 -6.89
C VAL A 224 32.08 -3.00 -7.58
N SER A 225 33.13 -3.83 -7.57
CA SER A 225 34.40 -3.53 -8.27
C SER A 225 34.23 -3.32 -9.78
N ASN A 226 33.15 -3.85 -10.36
CA ASN A 226 32.81 -3.69 -11.77
C ASN A 226 31.89 -2.48 -12.07
N GLN A 227 31.32 -1.82 -11.05
CA GLN A 227 30.39 -0.68 -11.21
C GLN A 227 30.49 0.28 -10.01
N MET A 228 31.29 1.34 -10.15
CA MET A 228 31.38 2.52 -9.26
C MET A 228 31.93 2.34 -7.82
N SER A 229 32.55 3.43 -7.35
CA SER A 229 33.34 3.55 -6.11
C SER A 229 32.59 3.20 -4.83
N LEU A 230 33.30 2.52 -3.93
CA LEU A 230 33.01 2.20 -2.52
C LEU A 230 31.86 3.01 -1.89
N PRO A 231 30.71 2.41 -1.55
CA PRO A 231 29.88 2.99 -0.51
C PRO A 231 30.58 2.79 0.84
N SER A 232 30.47 3.83 1.66
CA SER A 232 31.00 4.05 3.01
C SER A 232 30.82 2.90 4.02
N VAL A 233 30.11 1.83 3.68
CA VAL A 233 29.82 0.67 4.55
C VAL A 233 31.07 -0.06 5.02
N VAL A 234 32.07 -0.22 4.14
CA VAL A 234 33.32 -0.93 4.49
C VAL A 234 34.15 -0.12 5.50
N SER A 235 34.09 1.21 5.47
CA SER A 235 34.78 2.04 6.48
C SER A 235 34.10 2.01 7.85
N PHE A 236 32.83 1.58 7.92
CA PHE A 236 32.07 1.48 9.18
C PHE A 236 32.07 0.07 9.79
N MET A 237 32.59 -0.95 9.11
CA MET A 237 32.70 -2.31 9.67
C MET A 237 33.41 -2.42 11.02
N PRO A 238 34.47 -1.62 11.33
CA PRO A 238 35.06 -1.64 12.67
C PRO A 238 34.11 -1.19 13.79
N TYR A 239 33.05 -0.44 13.48
CA TYR A 239 32.09 0.05 14.49
C TYR A 239 30.99 -0.96 14.79
N PHE A 240 30.61 -1.80 13.84
CA PHE A 240 29.57 -2.84 14.02
C PHE A 240 30.10 -4.10 14.74
N PHE A 241 31.41 -4.34 14.70
CA PHE A 241 32.07 -5.43 15.42
C PHE A 241 32.64 -5.01 16.79
N THR A 242 32.30 -3.82 17.30
CA THR A 242 32.63 -3.51 18.70
C THR A 242 31.69 -4.29 19.64
N PRO A 243 32.18 -4.84 20.77
CA PRO A 243 31.39 -5.72 21.67
C PRO A 243 30.20 -5.05 22.38
N TYR A 244 29.83 -3.80 22.03
CA TYR A 244 28.94 -2.97 22.83
C TYR A 244 27.44 -3.14 22.55
N VAL A 245 27.04 -3.90 21.52
CA VAL A 245 25.61 -4.15 21.22
C VAL A 245 25.09 -5.46 21.85
N PHE A 246 25.97 -6.34 22.36
CA PHE A 246 25.58 -7.62 22.97
C PHE A 246 25.19 -7.55 24.46
N THR A 247 25.17 -6.38 25.11
CA THR A 247 24.94 -6.29 26.58
C THR A 247 23.55 -5.84 27.01
N ARG A 248 22.53 -5.89 26.14
CA ARG A 248 21.13 -5.77 26.57
C ARG A 248 20.22 -6.80 25.90
N LEU A 249 20.36 -8.05 26.32
CA LEU A 249 19.25 -8.99 26.51
C LEU A 249 19.16 -9.29 28.01
#